data_AF-A0A844YKF8-F1
#
_entry.id   AF-A0A844YKF8-F1
#
_cell.length_a   1.000
_cell.length_b   1.000
_cell.length_c   1.000
_cell.angle_alpha   90.00
_cell.angle_beta   90.00
_cell.angle_gamma   90.00
#
_symmetry.space_group_name_H-M   'P 1'
#
loop_
_entity.id
_entity.type
_entity.pdbx_description
1 polymer ?
#
loop_
_entity_poly.entity_id
_entity_poly.type
_entity_poly.pdbx_seq_one_letter_code
_entity_poly.pdbx_strand_id
1 'polypeptide(L)'
;MITLPGLREGAIIPVNLNGSLDANGQWQNIYSSQSIVLDGDSGRQDALVTLQWPSAAVIGDETLSYTSYGYWGDDINIDGQASSGTAGIFAYGQATDPARIPTSGTATFDGVVVGSSGNAYAGGGLYLDYVTGTAQFRFDFGAGTLAGEMNPSVCPWECYSLGTYQFVQTVLGVGSNSFSGSFAIDGVEVPSWFEGNFNGPDASELMARWKAPFTYPSTTEGGQMAGIIVAKKK
;
A
#
# COMPACT_ATOMS: atom_id res chain seq x y z
N MET A 1 -7.79 15.14 7.37
CA MET A 1 -6.49 15.23 8.08
C MET A 1 -5.76 13.90 7.92
N ILE A 2 -4.43 13.92 7.97
CA ILE A 2 -3.61 12.71 7.75
C ILE A 2 -2.83 12.43 9.04
N THR A 3 -2.77 11.15 9.43
CA THR A 3 -1.96 10.65 10.53
C THR A 3 -0.89 9.73 9.96
N LEU A 4 0.38 10.05 10.19
CA LEU A 4 1.52 9.21 9.79
C LEU A 4 2.15 8.61 11.05
N PRO A 5 2.62 7.35 11.03
CA PRO A 5 3.31 6.76 12.18
C PRO A 5 4.50 7.62 12.62
N GLY A 6 4.59 7.91 13.92
CA GLY A 6 5.66 8.78 14.47
C GLY A 6 5.41 10.28 14.33
N LEU A 7 4.34 10.71 13.65
CA LEU A 7 3.97 12.12 13.46
C LEU A 7 2.60 12.43 14.10
N ARG A 8 2.45 13.65 14.62
CA ARG A 8 1.15 14.14 15.10
C ARG A 8 0.20 14.37 13.94
N GLU A 9 -1.11 14.20 14.17
CA GLU A 9 -2.14 14.47 13.15
C GLU A 9 -2.04 15.92 12.66
N GLY A 10 -2.13 16.13 11.35
CA GLY A 10 -2.06 17.47 10.78
C GLY A 10 -2.46 17.55 9.32
N ALA A 11 -2.16 18.71 8.73
CA ALA A 11 -2.28 18.95 7.29
C ALA A 11 -0.91 18.81 6.63
N ILE A 12 -0.86 18.06 5.53
CA ILE A 12 0.33 17.97 4.68
C ILE A 12 0.40 19.25 3.85
N ILE A 13 1.46 20.02 4.05
CA ILE A 13 1.76 21.19 3.21
C ILE A 13 2.97 20.84 2.35
N PRO A 14 2.81 20.68 1.02
CA PRO A 14 3.95 20.48 0.14
C PRO A 14 4.80 21.75 0.14
N VAL A 15 6.05 21.64 0.60
CA VAL A 15 6.99 22.76 0.68
C VAL A 15 7.82 22.88 -0.60
N ASN A 16 8.08 21.74 -1.24
CA ASN A 16 8.76 21.63 -2.54
C ASN A 16 8.01 20.62 -3.41
N LEU A 17 7.69 21.03 -4.64
CA LEU A 17 7.13 20.17 -5.68
C LEU A 17 8.21 19.96 -6.74
N ASN A 18 8.60 18.72 -6.98
CA ASN A 18 9.51 18.31 -8.03
C ASN A 18 8.77 17.38 -8.99
N GLY A 19 8.98 17.50 -10.29
CA GLY A 19 8.21 16.71 -11.23
C GLY A 19 8.77 16.69 -12.65
N SER A 20 8.24 15.80 -13.48
CA SER A 20 8.54 15.73 -14.91
C SER A 20 7.33 16.13 -15.73
N LEU A 21 7.55 16.89 -16.80
CA LEU A 21 6.53 17.21 -17.81
C LEU A 21 6.62 16.20 -18.96
N ASP A 22 5.49 15.91 -19.61
CA ASP A 22 5.46 15.21 -20.90
C ASP A 22 5.93 16.13 -22.03
N ALA A 23 6.03 15.57 -23.24
CA ALA A 23 6.36 16.32 -24.45
C ALA A 23 5.35 17.44 -24.78
N ASN A 24 4.18 17.46 -24.15
CA ASN A 24 3.12 18.46 -24.31
C ASN A 24 3.07 19.49 -23.16
N GLY A 25 4.03 19.46 -22.24
CA GLY A 25 4.09 20.36 -21.09
C GLY A 25 3.06 20.06 -20.00
N GLN A 26 2.46 18.87 -20.01
CA GLN A 26 1.60 18.36 -18.94
C GLN A 26 2.44 17.64 -17.88
N TRP A 27 2.12 17.81 -16.60
CA TRP A 27 2.80 17.08 -15.53
C TRP A 27 2.56 15.57 -15.63
N GLN A 28 3.63 14.78 -15.83
CA GLN A 28 3.61 13.32 -15.79
C GLN A 28 3.83 12.79 -14.38
N ASN A 29 4.75 13.42 -13.65
CA ASN A 29 5.03 13.09 -12.26
C ASN A 29 5.17 14.40 -11.49
N ILE A 30 4.49 14.51 -10.35
CA ILE A 30 4.68 15.53 -9.33
C ILE A 30 4.92 14.75 -8.05
N TYR A 31 6.08 14.97 -7.48
CA TYR A 31 6.53 14.50 -6.19
C TYR A 31 6.54 15.71 -5.26
N SER A 32 5.87 15.62 -4.11
CA SER A 32 6.28 16.50 -3.01
C SER A 32 7.58 15.94 -2.45
N SER A 33 8.69 16.65 -2.63
CA SER A 33 10.00 16.22 -2.13
C SER A 33 10.28 16.74 -0.72
N GLN A 34 9.32 17.44 -0.12
CA GLN A 34 9.33 17.86 1.28
C GLN A 34 7.90 18.28 1.63
N SER A 35 7.35 17.70 2.69
CA SER A 35 6.03 18.05 3.21
C SER A 35 6.14 18.32 4.70
N ILE A 36 5.69 19.50 5.15
CA ILE A 36 5.64 19.76 6.60
C ILE A 36 4.27 19.31 7.10
N VAL A 37 4.26 18.54 8.18
CA VAL A 37 3.04 18.33 8.98
C VAL A 37 3.00 19.45 10.02
N LEU A 38 2.05 20.38 9.85
CA LEU A 38 1.79 21.40 10.87
C LEU A 38 0.84 20.81 11.92
N ASP A 39 1.34 20.67 13.14
CA ASP A 39 0.49 20.47 14.32
C ASP A 39 -0.07 21.83 14.77
N GLY A 40 -1.31 21.86 15.24
CA GLY A 40 -2.11 23.06 15.53
C GLY A 40 -1.46 24.05 16.52
N ASP A 41 -0.39 23.65 17.21
CA ASP A 41 0.36 24.43 18.19
C ASP A 41 1.72 24.96 17.69
N SER A 42 1.90 25.18 16.38
CA SER A 42 3.12 25.75 15.75
C SER A 42 4.37 24.85 15.73
N GLY A 43 4.24 23.56 16.03
CA GLY A 43 5.29 22.56 15.88
C GLY A 43 5.46 22.14 14.42
N ARG A 44 6.55 22.57 13.77
CA ARG A 44 6.97 22.07 12.45
C ARG A 44 7.50 20.64 12.60
N GLN A 45 6.83 19.67 11.98
CA GLN A 45 7.38 18.33 11.77
C GLN A 45 7.83 18.22 10.32
N ASP A 46 9.13 18.03 10.09
CA ASP A 46 9.65 17.75 8.76
C ASP A 46 9.32 16.29 8.40
N ALA A 47 8.61 16.09 7.29
CA ALA A 47 8.33 14.79 6.73
C ALA A 47 8.63 14.79 5.23
N LEU A 48 9.24 13.74 4.72
CA LEU A 48 9.25 13.51 3.29
C LEU A 48 7.99 12.71 2.97
N VAL A 49 7.01 13.34 2.31
CA VAL A 49 5.83 12.65 1.79
C VAL A 49 5.85 12.75 0.29
N THR A 50 6.17 11.64 -0.38
CA THR A 50 6.06 11.54 -1.82
C THR A 50 4.65 11.08 -2.18
N LEU A 51 3.83 12.04 -2.61
CA LEU A 51 2.60 11.76 -3.33
C LEU A 51 2.94 11.57 -4.80
N GLN A 52 2.32 10.60 -5.44
CA GLN A 52 2.33 10.46 -6.90
C GLN A 52 1.12 11.23 -7.44
N TRP A 53 1.35 12.40 -8.07
CA TRP A 53 0.29 13.14 -8.78
C TRP A 53 0.77 13.64 -10.14
N PRO A 54 0.02 13.51 -11.25
CA PRO A 54 -1.06 12.57 -11.45
C PRO A 54 -0.46 11.22 -11.88
N SER A 55 0.39 10.58 -11.08
CA SER A 55 0.65 9.15 -11.29
C SER A 55 -0.46 8.39 -10.58
N ALA A 56 -1.58 8.30 -11.26
CA ALA A 56 -2.47 7.18 -11.09
C ALA A 56 -1.64 5.91 -10.99
N ALA A 57 -1.77 5.19 -9.89
CA ALA A 57 -1.10 3.91 -9.75
C ALA A 57 -1.50 3.04 -10.96
N VAL A 58 -0.50 2.45 -11.61
CA VAL A 58 -0.70 1.64 -12.80
C VAL A 58 -0.72 0.18 -12.37
N ILE A 59 -1.79 -0.52 -12.73
CA ILE A 59 -1.98 -1.95 -12.54
C ILE A 59 -1.90 -2.59 -13.92
N GLY A 60 -0.73 -3.16 -14.25
CA GLY A 60 -0.47 -3.65 -15.61
C GLY A 60 -0.47 -2.50 -16.62
N ASP A 61 -1.46 -2.47 -17.51
CA ASP A 61 -1.68 -1.39 -18.50
C ASP A 61 -2.79 -0.41 -18.07
N GLU A 62 -3.39 -0.61 -16.89
CA GLU A 62 -4.55 0.17 -16.45
C GLU A 62 -4.19 1.20 -15.37
N THR A 63 -4.78 2.37 -15.53
CA THR A 63 -4.58 3.54 -14.67
C THR A 63 -5.69 3.62 -13.61
N LEU A 64 -5.33 3.74 -12.32
CA LEU A 64 -6.29 4.00 -11.22
C LEU A 64 -6.71 5.47 -11.21
N SER A 65 -8.00 5.74 -11.10
CA SER A 65 -8.57 7.10 -11.15
C SER A 65 -8.93 7.65 -9.77
N TYR A 66 -9.17 6.78 -8.79
CA TYR A 66 -9.70 7.13 -7.47
C TYR A 66 -8.79 6.71 -6.32
N THR A 67 -7.83 5.82 -6.60
CA THR A 67 -6.86 5.30 -5.65
C THR A 67 -5.44 5.52 -6.17
N SER A 68 -4.52 5.84 -5.26
CA SER A 68 -3.08 5.82 -5.52
C SER A 68 -2.33 5.43 -4.24
N TYR A 69 -1.00 5.40 -4.31
CA TYR A 69 -0.15 5.16 -3.16
C TYR A 69 1.08 6.05 -3.21
N GLY A 70 1.72 6.20 -2.06
CA GLY A 70 2.88 7.04 -1.86
C GLY A 70 3.84 6.46 -0.83
N TYR A 71 4.94 7.17 -0.65
CA TYR A 71 6.00 6.81 0.27
C TYR A 71 6.19 7.93 1.27
N TRP A 72 6.47 7.58 2.52
CA TRP A 72 6.85 8.54 3.55
C TRP A 72 8.20 8.15 4.17
N GLY A 73 8.94 9.15 4.62
CA GLY A 73 10.19 8.98 5.38
C GLY A 73 10.47 10.17 6.28
N ASP A 74 11.13 9.96 7.42
CA ASP A 74 11.45 11.02 8.38
C ASP A 74 12.82 11.69 8.17
N ASP A 75 13.73 11.18 7.32
CA ASP A 75 14.99 11.90 7.05
C ASP A 75 15.77 11.47 5.79
N ILE A 76 15.99 12.41 4.85
CA ILE A 76 17.12 12.39 3.91
C ILE A 76 18.04 13.54 4.34
N ASN A 77 18.97 13.23 5.23
CA ASN A 77 20.22 13.92 5.50
C ASN A 77 20.45 15.27 4.79
N ILE A 78 20.33 16.39 5.51
CA ILE A 78 20.86 17.69 5.07
C ILE A 78 22.35 17.86 5.46
N ASP A 79 22.90 17.06 6.39
CA ASP A 79 24.23 17.30 6.99
C ASP A 79 25.20 16.08 7.02
N GLY A 80 24.93 15.00 6.28
CA GLY A 80 25.92 13.94 6.02
C GLY A 80 26.24 12.98 7.19
N GLN A 81 25.30 12.77 8.13
CA GLN A 81 25.41 11.76 9.20
C GLN A 81 24.26 10.76 9.07
N ALA A 82 24.53 9.45 9.00
CA ALA A 82 23.50 8.44 8.86
C ALA A 82 22.43 8.54 9.97
N SER A 83 21.25 9.07 9.66
CA SER A 83 20.08 8.99 10.52
C SER A 83 19.35 7.68 10.25
N SER A 84 18.91 7.02 11.32
CA SER A 84 18.06 5.83 11.27
C SER A 84 16.65 6.25 10.83
N GLY A 85 16.49 6.58 9.55
CA GLY A 85 15.22 7.07 9.04
C GLY A 85 14.14 5.99 9.10
N THR A 86 12.96 6.32 9.62
CA THR A 86 11.74 5.55 9.46
C THR A 86 11.15 5.87 8.11
N ALA A 87 10.84 4.85 7.31
CA ALA A 87 10.15 5.01 6.04
C ALA A 87 9.01 3.99 5.90
N GLY A 88 8.02 4.31 5.07
CA GLY A 88 6.90 3.43 4.83
C GLY A 88 6.12 3.76 3.57
N ILE A 89 5.14 2.91 3.29
CA ILE A 89 4.29 2.99 2.11
C ILE A 89 2.86 3.18 2.59
N PHE A 90 2.08 4.00 1.90
CA PHE A 90 0.68 4.24 2.23
C PHE A 90 -0.16 4.34 0.96
N ALA A 91 -1.43 3.94 1.04
CA ALA A 91 -2.41 4.14 0.00
C ALA A 91 -3.36 5.26 0.37
N TYR A 92 -3.87 5.97 -0.61
CA TYR A 92 -4.86 7.04 -0.44
C TYR A 92 -5.82 7.05 -1.63
N GLY A 93 -7.03 7.57 -1.41
CA GLY A 93 -8.00 7.67 -2.48
C GLY A 93 -9.32 8.28 -2.04
N GLN A 94 -10.23 8.44 -3.01
CA GLN A 94 -11.59 8.88 -2.78
C GLN A 94 -12.44 7.68 -2.38
N ALA A 95 -12.92 7.64 -1.13
CA ALA A 95 -13.81 6.58 -0.66
C ALA A 95 -15.09 6.52 -1.50
N THR A 96 -15.60 5.31 -1.73
CA THR A 96 -16.90 5.12 -2.35
C THR A 96 -18.01 5.70 -1.45
N ASP A 97 -18.96 6.41 -2.04
CA ASP A 97 -20.15 6.87 -1.34
C ASP A 97 -20.91 5.66 -0.74
N PRO A 98 -21.27 5.65 0.55
CA PRO A 98 -22.03 4.57 1.16
C PRO A 98 -23.30 4.18 0.39
N ALA A 99 -23.98 5.15 -0.24
CA ALA A 99 -25.18 4.90 -1.06
C ALA A 99 -24.87 4.21 -2.40
N ARG A 100 -23.60 4.15 -2.79
CA ARG A 100 -23.11 3.54 -4.03
C ARG A 100 -22.34 2.24 -3.80
N ILE A 101 -22.23 1.75 -2.57
CA ILE A 101 -21.67 0.42 -2.32
C ILE A 101 -22.63 -0.63 -2.91
N PRO A 102 -22.17 -1.53 -3.80
CA PRO A 102 -23.03 -2.58 -4.32
C PRO A 102 -23.55 -3.47 -3.18
N THR A 103 -24.84 -3.80 -3.24
CA THR A 103 -25.52 -4.71 -2.30
C THR A 103 -25.93 -6.02 -2.98
N SER A 104 -25.52 -6.20 -4.23
CA SER A 104 -25.83 -7.37 -5.04
C SER A 104 -24.79 -7.55 -6.15
N GLY A 105 -24.74 -8.75 -6.72
CA GLY A 105 -23.83 -9.09 -7.80
C GLY A 105 -22.40 -9.38 -7.31
N THR A 106 -21.55 -9.72 -8.27
CA THR A 106 -20.15 -10.11 -8.02
C THR A 106 -19.21 -9.18 -8.76
N ALA A 107 -17.98 -9.05 -8.26
CA ALA A 107 -16.91 -8.33 -8.95
C ALA A 107 -15.56 -8.96 -8.67
N THR A 108 -14.68 -8.92 -9.68
CA THR A 108 -13.28 -9.27 -9.54
C THR A 108 -12.45 -7.99 -9.62
N PHE A 109 -11.45 -7.87 -8.74
CA PHE A 109 -10.48 -6.78 -8.75
C PHE A 109 -9.10 -7.36 -8.90
N ASP A 110 -8.34 -6.83 -9.86
CA ASP A 110 -6.92 -7.14 -10.01
C ASP A 110 -6.10 -6.00 -9.40
N GLY A 111 -5.11 -6.37 -8.61
CA GLY A 111 -4.35 -5.47 -7.75
C GLY A 111 -2.84 -5.65 -7.85
N VAL A 112 -2.14 -4.59 -7.47
CA VAL A 112 -0.68 -4.59 -7.28
C VAL A 112 -0.38 -4.58 -5.79
N VAL A 113 0.56 -5.43 -5.40
CA VAL A 113 1.13 -5.49 -4.05
C VAL A 113 2.36 -4.61 -4.01
N VAL A 114 2.43 -3.72 -3.02
CA VAL A 114 3.60 -2.86 -2.79
C VAL A 114 3.89 -2.84 -1.30
N GLY A 115 5.11 -3.18 -0.90
CA GLY A 115 5.46 -3.30 0.51
C GLY A 115 6.95 -3.26 0.76
N SER A 116 7.30 -3.51 2.02
CA SER A 116 8.66 -3.77 2.44
C SER A 116 8.70 -4.94 3.41
N SER A 117 9.86 -5.59 3.50
CA SER A 117 10.15 -6.56 4.55
C SER A 117 11.14 -5.98 5.55
N GLY A 118 11.00 -6.36 6.81
CA GLY A 118 11.94 -6.00 7.86
C GLY A 118 12.72 -7.24 8.27
N ASN A 119 13.80 -7.57 7.58
CA ASN A 119 14.71 -8.63 8.02
C ASN A 119 16.17 -8.19 7.93
N ALA A 120 16.95 -8.63 8.92
CA ALA A 120 18.39 -8.57 8.86
C ALA A 120 18.89 -9.58 7.82
N TYR A 121 19.64 -9.12 6.84
CA TYR A 121 20.39 -10.01 5.96
C TYR A 121 21.31 -10.91 6.81
N ALA A 122 21.62 -12.12 6.33
CA ALA A 122 22.64 -13.04 6.89
C ALA A 122 24.07 -12.46 6.76
N GLY A 123 24.29 -11.32 7.41
CA GLY A 123 25.44 -10.43 7.32
C GLY A 123 25.35 -9.21 8.26
N GLY A 124 24.25 -9.06 9.02
CA GLY A 124 24.13 -8.09 10.13
C GLY A 124 23.66 -6.68 9.74
N GLY A 125 23.24 -6.47 8.49
CA GLY A 125 22.65 -5.21 8.03
C GLY A 125 21.11 -5.25 8.05
N LEU A 126 20.48 -4.19 8.57
CA LEU A 126 19.04 -3.94 8.43
C LEU A 126 18.79 -3.30 7.06
N TYR A 127 18.48 -4.11 6.05
CA TYR A 127 18.00 -3.61 4.76
C TYR A 127 16.49 -3.86 4.66
N LEU A 128 15.74 -2.85 4.22
CA LEU A 128 14.33 -3.00 3.88
C LEU A 128 14.26 -3.56 2.45
N ASP A 129 13.96 -4.84 2.28
CA ASP A 129 13.74 -5.37 0.93
C ASP A 129 12.40 -4.91 0.40
N TYR A 130 12.36 -4.49 -0.86
CA TYR A 130 11.14 -4.14 -1.55
C TYR A 130 10.28 -5.39 -1.75
N VAL A 131 8.99 -5.29 -1.44
CA VAL A 131 7.99 -6.33 -1.73
C VAL A 131 7.09 -5.84 -2.85
N THR A 132 6.95 -6.68 -3.87
CA THR A 132 6.05 -6.45 -5.01
C THR A 132 5.16 -7.67 -5.24
N GLY A 133 4.25 -7.61 -6.19
CA GLY A 133 3.43 -8.75 -6.58
C GLY A 133 2.06 -8.34 -7.10
N THR A 134 1.20 -9.34 -7.22
CA THR A 134 -0.19 -9.15 -7.65
C THR A 134 -1.15 -9.68 -6.60
N ALA A 135 -2.37 -9.17 -6.61
CA ALA A 135 -3.47 -9.68 -5.81
C ALA A 135 -4.74 -9.75 -6.66
N GLN A 136 -5.60 -10.72 -6.38
CA GLN A 136 -6.93 -10.78 -6.96
C GLN A 136 -7.98 -10.92 -5.87
N PHE A 137 -8.96 -10.02 -5.87
CA PHE A 137 -10.11 -10.06 -4.97
C PHE A 137 -11.34 -10.48 -5.77
N ARG A 138 -12.16 -11.34 -5.19
CA ARG A 138 -13.43 -11.79 -5.75
C ARG A 138 -14.51 -11.55 -4.71
N PHE A 139 -15.32 -10.52 -4.94
CA PHE A 139 -16.40 -10.13 -4.06
C PHE A 139 -17.73 -10.67 -4.58
N ASP A 140 -18.55 -11.18 -3.68
CA ASP A 140 -19.99 -11.33 -3.86
C ASP A 140 -20.67 -10.36 -2.90
N PHE A 141 -21.18 -9.25 -3.43
CA PHE A 141 -21.81 -8.19 -2.67
C PHE A 141 -23.21 -8.57 -2.17
N GLY A 142 -23.87 -9.52 -2.84
CA GLY A 142 -25.18 -10.02 -2.43
C GLY A 142 -25.07 -11.02 -1.29
N ALA A 143 -24.04 -11.88 -1.33
CA ALA A 143 -23.75 -12.83 -0.27
C ALA A 143 -22.93 -12.24 0.89
N GLY A 144 -22.28 -11.09 0.68
CA GLY A 144 -21.36 -10.53 1.67
C GLY A 144 -20.11 -11.39 1.85
N THR A 145 -19.56 -11.93 0.75
CA THR A 145 -18.37 -12.80 0.81
C THR A 145 -17.21 -12.23 0.01
N LEU A 146 -16.00 -12.46 0.53
CA LEU A 146 -14.74 -12.14 -0.11
C LEU A 146 -13.90 -13.42 -0.22
N ALA A 147 -13.41 -13.71 -1.42
CA ALA A 147 -12.36 -14.68 -1.68
C ALA A 147 -11.24 -14.03 -2.49
N GLY A 148 -10.07 -14.64 -2.54
CA GLY A 148 -8.96 -14.09 -3.30
C GLY A 148 -7.62 -14.64 -2.87
N GLU A 149 -6.59 -14.07 -3.48
CA GLU A 149 -5.21 -14.45 -3.22
C GLU A 149 -4.26 -13.28 -3.50
N MET A 150 -3.08 -13.37 -2.88
CA MET A 150 -1.95 -12.48 -3.11
C MET A 150 -0.74 -13.33 -3.52
N ASN A 151 0.02 -12.87 -4.51
CA ASN A 151 1.21 -13.54 -5.01
C ASN A 151 2.41 -12.58 -4.87
N PRO A 152 2.99 -12.44 -3.65
CA PRO A 152 4.06 -11.50 -3.41
C PRO A 152 5.43 -12.06 -3.82
N SER A 153 6.36 -11.14 -4.03
CA SER A 153 7.78 -11.39 -4.29
C SER A 153 8.63 -10.42 -3.47
N VAL A 154 9.75 -10.89 -2.96
CA VAL A 154 10.74 -10.06 -2.26
C VAL A 154 11.93 -9.79 -3.20
N CYS A 155 12.37 -8.52 -3.29
CA CYS A 155 13.33 -8.06 -4.28
C CYS A 155 14.52 -7.32 -3.64
N PRO A 156 15.45 -8.02 -2.95
CA PRO A 156 16.69 -7.41 -2.44
C PRO A 156 17.62 -6.93 -3.57
N TRP A 157 17.79 -7.76 -4.61
CA TRP A 157 18.64 -7.52 -5.78
C TRP A 157 18.05 -8.17 -7.03
N GLU A 158 17.46 -9.35 -6.85
CA GLU A 158 16.59 -10.07 -7.78
C GLU A 158 15.28 -10.39 -7.06
N CYS A 159 14.19 -10.52 -7.80
CA CYS A 159 12.88 -10.81 -7.24
C CYS A 159 12.66 -12.32 -7.09
N TYR A 160 12.34 -12.75 -5.86
CA TYR A 160 12.01 -14.13 -5.54
C TYR A 160 10.53 -14.23 -5.20
N SER A 161 9.81 -15.13 -5.89
CA SER A 161 8.43 -15.43 -5.55
C SER A 161 8.34 -16.05 -4.16
N LEU A 162 7.36 -15.60 -3.38
CA LEU A 162 7.06 -16.13 -2.05
C LEU A 162 5.89 -17.13 -2.07
N GLY A 163 5.45 -17.54 -3.27
CA GLY A 163 4.28 -18.39 -3.46
C GLY A 163 2.95 -17.63 -3.34
N THR A 164 1.88 -18.37 -3.10
CA THR A 164 0.50 -17.85 -3.06
C THR A 164 -0.01 -17.76 -1.63
N TYR A 165 -0.59 -16.61 -1.30
CA TYR A 165 -1.17 -16.26 -0.01
C TYR A 165 -2.68 -16.24 -0.19
N GLN A 166 -3.35 -17.32 0.21
CA GLN A 166 -4.80 -17.46 0.03
C GLN A 166 -5.56 -16.63 1.08
N PHE A 167 -6.60 -15.90 0.69
CA PHE A 167 -7.40 -15.13 1.63
C PHE A 167 -8.28 -16.07 2.46
N VAL A 168 -8.18 -15.97 3.78
CA VAL A 168 -8.93 -16.77 4.74
C VAL A 168 -9.49 -15.89 5.84
N GLN A 169 -10.46 -16.41 6.59
CA GLN A 169 -11.11 -15.66 7.68
C GLN A 169 -11.62 -14.28 7.23
N THR A 170 -12.14 -14.23 6.00
CA THR A 170 -12.53 -12.98 5.35
C THR A 170 -13.83 -12.44 5.93
N VAL A 171 -13.93 -11.12 6.00
CA VAL A 171 -15.09 -10.39 6.51
C VAL A 171 -15.51 -9.36 5.47
N LEU A 172 -16.77 -9.45 5.04
CA LEU A 172 -17.46 -8.46 4.23
C LEU A 172 -18.92 -8.40 4.67
N GLY A 173 -19.44 -7.20 4.96
CA GLY A 173 -20.88 -6.99 5.15
C GLY A 173 -21.54 -6.62 3.85
N VAL A 174 -22.80 -7.03 3.63
CA VAL A 174 -23.61 -6.49 2.52
C VAL A 174 -23.73 -4.98 2.69
N GLY A 175 -23.35 -4.21 1.66
CA GLY A 175 -23.30 -2.75 1.71
C GLY A 175 -22.16 -2.16 2.56
N SER A 176 -21.23 -2.98 3.05
CA SER A 176 -20.05 -2.50 3.79
C SER A 176 -19.04 -1.85 2.85
N ASN A 177 -18.51 -0.69 3.26
CA ASN A 177 -17.39 -0.05 2.58
C ASN A 177 -16.01 -0.57 3.05
N SER A 178 -15.99 -1.54 3.96
CA SER A 178 -14.75 -2.15 4.45
C SER A 178 -14.80 -3.66 4.37
N PHE A 179 -13.62 -4.24 4.23
CA PHE A 179 -13.38 -5.67 4.24
C PHE A 179 -12.07 -5.97 4.98
N SER A 180 -11.94 -7.19 5.47
CA SER A 180 -10.72 -7.66 6.14
C SER A 180 -10.57 -9.17 6.05
N GLY A 181 -9.43 -9.67 6.51
CA GLY A 181 -9.17 -11.09 6.64
C GLY A 181 -7.72 -11.38 7.00
N SER A 182 -7.32 -12.62 6.77
CA SER A 182 -5.96 -13.12 6.98
C SER A 182 -5.48 -13.90 5.75
N PHE A 183 -4.22 -14.29 5.75
CA PHE A 183 -3.63 -15.12 4.72
C PHE A 183 -3.34 -16.53 5.24
N ALA A 184 -3.73 -17.55 4.49
CA ALA A 184 -3.18 -18.89 4.62
C ALA A 184 -1.89 -18.97 3.78
N ILE A 185 -0.81 -19.40 4.43
CA ILE A 185 0.55 -19.39 3.90
C ILE A 185 1.13 -20.77 4.15
N ASP A 186 1.54 -21.46 3.09
CA ASP A 186 2.01 -22.84 3.21
C ASP A 186 3.24 -22.93 4.13
N GLY A 187 3.14 -23.80 5.15
CA GLY A 187 4.22 -24.05 6.09
C GLY A 187 4.45 -22.95 7.13
N VAL A 188 3.58 -21.94 7.24
CA VAL A 188 3.76 -20.81 8.16
C VAL A 188 2.50 -20.57 9.00
N GLU A 189 2.63 -20.68 10.33
CA GLU A 189 1.53 -20.46 11.29
C GLU A 189 1.57 -19.08 11.96
N VAL A 190 2.45 -18.18 11.53
CA VAL A 190 2.59 -16.85 12.11
C VAL A 190 1.40 -15.97 11.72
N PRO A 191 0.82 -15.17 12.65
CA PRO A 191 -0.33 -14.33 12.37
C PRO A 191 -0.12 -13.39 11.18
N SER A 192 -1.15 -13.29 10.35
CA SER A 192 -1.21 -12.45 9.16
C SER A 192 -2.57 -11.76 9.09
N TRP A 193 -2.64 -10.60 8.47
CA TRP A 193 -3.88 -9.84 8.35
C TRP A 193 -3.86 -8.88 7.16
N PHE A 194 -5.06 -8.57 6.67
CA PHE A 194 -5.30 -7.44 5.78
C PHE A 194 -6.62 -6.76 6.12
N GLU A 195 -6.70 -5.48 5.81
CA GLU A 195 -7.95 -4.71 5.87
C GLU A 195 -7.93 -3.63 4.80
N GLY A 196 -9.10 -3.31 4.26
CA GLY A 196 -9.23 -2.38 3.16
C GLY A 196 -10.61 -1.77 3.01
N ASN A 197 -10.71 -0.88 2.04
CA ASN A 197 -11.90 -0.11 1.72
C ASN A 197 -12.09 0.00 0.21
N PHE A 198 -13.34 0.25 -0.21
CA PHE A 198 -13.65 0.58 -1.60
C PHE A 198 -13.50 2.07 -1.87
N ASN A 199 -13.10 2.35 -3.11
CA ASN A 199 -12.81 3.68 -3.63
C ASN A 199 -13.50 3.89 -4.98
N GLY A 200 -13.83 5.15 -5.25
CA GLY A 200 -14.47 5.58 -6.49
C GLY A 200 -15.95 5.21 -6.61
N PRO A 201 -16.60 5.65 -7.70
CA PRO A 201 -17.98 5.31 -8.05
C PRO A 201 -18.23 3.80 -8.06
N ASP A 202 -19.32 3.36 -7.42
CA ASP A 202 -19.80 1.96 -7.46
C ASP A 202 -18.73 0.91 -7.08
N ALA A 203 -17.84 1.27 -6.15
CA ALA A 203 -16.69 0.47 -5.75
C ALA A 203 -15.82 0.05 -6.96
N SER A 204 -15.45 0.99 -7.82
CA SER A 204 -14.64 0.71 -9.01
C SER A 204 -13.18 0.37 -8.68
N GLU A 205 -12.69 0.80 -7.53
CA GLU A 205 -11.32 0.61 -7.07
C GLU A 205 -11.32 0.23 -5.57
N LEU A 206 -10.18 -0.25 -5.07
CA LEU A 206 -9.99 -0.48 -3.65
C LEU A 206 -8.55 -0.23 -3.24
N MET A 207 -8.36 -0.07 -1.94
CA MET A 207 -7.06 -0.10 -1.30
C MET A 207 -7.13 -0.96 -0.03
N ALA A 208 -6.05 -1.67 0.27
CA ALA A 208 -5.90 -2.43 1.49
C ALA A 208 -4.49 -2.24 2.05
N ARG A 209 -4.34 -2.34 3.37
CA ARG A 209 -3.05 -2.55 4.02
C ARG A 209 -2.98 -3.97 4.57
N TRP A 210 -1.76 -4.49 4.64
CA TRP A 210 -1.54 -5.88 5.02
C TRP A 210 -0.24 -6.07 5.78
N LYS A 211 -0.20 -7.16 6.54
CA LYS A 211 1.00 -7.69 7.17
C LYS A 211 0.98 -9.22 7.08
N ALA A 212 2.10 -9.80 6.67
CA ALA A 212 2.23 -11.24 6.55
C ALA A 212 3.66 -11.71 6.89
N PRO A 213 3.82 -12.91 7.45
CA PRO A 213 5.12 -13.56 7.51
C PRO A 213 5.54 -14.03 6.11
N PHE A 214 6.81 -14.31 5.92
CA PHE A 214 7.33 -14.98 4.73
C PHE A 214 8.56 -15.83 5.08
N THR A 215 8.95 -16.71 4.16
CA THR A 215 10.20 -17.48 4.25
C THR A 215 11.05 -17.15 3.04
N TYR A 216 12.30 -16.74 3.24
CA TYR A 216 13.23 -16.48 2.14
C TYR A 216 13.52 -17.77 1.37
N PRO A 217 13.31 -17.80 0.04
CA PRO A 217 13.53 -19.03 -0.74
C PRO A 217 14.99 -19.52 -0.74
N SER A 218 15.96 -18.61 -0.58
CA SER A 218 17.39 -18.93 -0.63
C SER A 218 18.00 -19.36 0.70
N THR A 219 17.43 -18.93 1.84
CA THR A 219 18.01 -19.16 3.18
C THR A 219 17.10 -19.93 4.12
N THR A 220 15.83 -20.14 3.78
CA THR A 220 14.78 -20.67 4.67
C THR A 220 14.53 -19.85 5.93
N GLU A 221 15.10 -18.65 6.01
CA GLU A 221 14.90 -17.74 7.13
C GLU A 221 13.52 -17.11 7.06
N GLY A 222 12.81 -17.11 8.19
CA GLY A 222 11.52 -16.45 8.33
C GLY A 222 11.65 -14.94 8.51
N GLY A 223 10.68 -14.18 8.00
CA GLY A 223 10.60 -12.73 8.17
C GLY A 223 9.18 -12.21 8.24
N GLN A 224 9.05 -10.90 8.43
CA GLN A 224 7.78 -10.20 8.30
C GLN A 224 7.83 -9.16 7.19
N MET A 225 6.74 -9.07 6.46
CA MET A 225 6.51 -8.06 5.44
C MET A 225 5.18 -7.35 5.69
N ALA A 226 5.10 -6.10 5.27
CA ALA A 226 3.90 -5.29 5.34
C ALA A 226 3.85 -4.33 4.15
N GLY A 227 2.66 -3.86 3.84
CA GLY A 227 2.50 -2.95 2.72
C GLY A 227 1.06 -2.60 2.44
N ILE A 228 0.83 -2.20 1.20
CA ILE A 228 -0.46 -1.89 0.64
C ILE A 228 -0.77 -2.77 -0.57
N ILE A 229 -2.05 -2.85 -0.89
CA ILE A 229 -2.57 -3.34 -2.16
C ILE A 229 -3.47 -2.24 -2.70
N VAL A 230 -3.34 -1.90 -3.98
CA VAL A 230 -4.31 -1.10 -4.71
C VAL A 230 -4.85 -1.93 -5.85
N ALA A 231 -6.16 -1.92 -6.08
CA ALA A 231 -6.78 -2.77 -7.08
C ALA A 231 -7.92 -2.08 -7.83
N LYS A 232 -8.16 -2.53 -9.06
CA LYS A 232 -9.22 -2.04 -9.95
C LYS A 232 -10.17 -3.16 -10.33
N LYS A 233 -11.45 -2.83 -10.38
CA LYS A 233 -12.52 -3.72 -10.84
C LYS A 233 -12.36 -4.03 -12.33
N LYS A 234 -12.53 -5.30 -12.70
CA LYS A 234 -12.59 -5.78 -14.09
C LYS A 234 -14.01 -5.73 -14.66
#